data_AF-A0A8T5L8J7-F1
#
_entry.id   AF-A0A8T5L8J7-F1
#
_cell.length_a   1.000
_cell.length_b   1.000
_cell.length_c   1.000
_cell.angle_alpha   90.00
_cell.angle_beta   90.00
_cell.angle_gamma   90.00
#
_symmetry.space_group_name_H-M   'P 1'
#
loop_
_entity.id
_entity.type
_entity.pdbx_description
1 polymer ?
#
loop_
_entity_poly.entity_id
_entity_poly.type
_entity_poly.pdbx_seq_one_letter_code
_entity_poly.pdbx_strand_id
1 'polypeptide(L)'
;MKSKAFPKKRGIILFIFIILSINLVIASYECDDSSNLSSDQNEIEIGDRKTINGLGIGLVFSDETPQMNKYSADLILDAKKLTITNETPAENVEFITTTVTISLINSTDTNAIIAVGSSTGTIDESEQAEIGSKNIYLSSVDETTATIIIGTTKLSLSNTDNPSEILTLNGSEYLLELFSASDDNAIVKVKKCDNTSASIIEISQPTINNSINNQSSQNQSNNQSSQNNNQSQNNGNNNTDTNTTTINITDNNLTNLSESINFSAVLKKSYPYVLIFIGVVILIIVIIFVLRKALKKPKDIHFHEHNS
;
A
#
# COMPACT_ATOMS: atom_id res chain seq x y z
N MET A 1 -48.16 -30.62 9.39
CA MET A 1 -46.69 -30.47 9.58
C MET A 1 -46.41 -29.16 10.31
N LYS A 2 -46.00 -29.19 11.59
CA LYS A 2 -45.67 -27.99 12.37
C LYS A 2 -44.19 -27.65 12.19
N SER A 3 -43.90 -26.62 11.41
CA SER A 3 -42.56 -26.04 11.27
C SER A 3 -42.10 -25.53 12.64
N LYS A 4 -41.03 -26.12 13.20
CA LYS A 4 -40.40 -25.64 14.42
C LYS A 4 -39.52 -24.45 14.06
N ALA A 5 -40.02 -23.25 14.36
CA ALA A 5 -39.26 -22.02 14.26
C ALA A 5 -37.98 -22.13 15.10
N PHE A 6 -36.83 -22.14 14.43
CA PHE A 6 -35.53 -22.03 15.10
C PHE A 6 -35.43 -20.65 15.79
N PRO A 7 -34.94 -20.57 17.03
CA PRO A 7 -34.85 -19.30 17.74
C PRO A 7 -33.77 -18.42 17.08
N LYS A 8 -34.21 -17.42 16.29
CA LYS A 8 -33.38 -16.40 15.59
C LYS A 8 -32.33 -15.69 16.48
N LYS A 9 -32.47 -15.75 17.80
CA LYS A 9 -31.62 -14.99 18.75
C LYS A 9 -30.21 -15.55 18.95
N ARG A 10 -29.95 -16.82 18.63
CA ARG A 10 -28.63 -17.46 18.87
C ARG A 10 -27.59 -17.17 17.79
N GLY A 11 -28.01 -16.85 16.56
CA GLY A 11 -27.10 -16.52 15.46
C GLY A 11 -26.46 -15.13 15.60
N ILE A 12 -27.19 -14.17 16.18
CA ILE A 12 -26.73 -12.78 16.36
C ILE A 12 -25.52 -12.70 17.31
N ILE A 13 -25.50 -13.52 18.37
CA ILE A 13 -24.40 -13.52 19.35
C ILE A 13 -23.09 -14.02 18.73
N LEU A 14 -23.14 -15.03 17.85
CA LEU A 14 -21.96 -15.53 17.15
C LEU A 14 -21.40 -14.48 16.16
N PHE A 15 -22.29 -13.77 15.46
CA PHE A 15 -21.91 -12.71 14.52
C PHE A 15 -21.26 -11.51 15.23
N ILE A 16 -21.80 -11.11 16.39
CA ILE A 16 -21.21 -10.06 17.23
C ILE A 16 -19.84 -10.49 17.77
N PHE A 17 -19.68 -11.76 18.17
CA PHE A 17 -18.39 -12.27 18.65
C PHE A 17 -17.33 -12.27 17.54
N ILE A 18 -17.70 -12.65 16.31
CA ILE A 18 -16.81 -12.61 15.14
C ILE A 18 -16.38 -11.16 14.84
N ILE A 19 -17.32 -10.20 14.81
CA ILE A 19 -17.01 -8.78 14.58
C ILE A 19 -16.10 -8.21 15.68
N LEU A 20 -16.35 -8.54 16.95
CA LEU A 20 -15.52 -8.09 18.08
C LEU A 20 -14.12 -8.72 18.10
N SER A 21 -13.92 -9.89 17.46
CA SER A 21 -12.60 -10.50 17.33
C SER A 21 -11.75 -9.94 16.18
N ILE A 22 -12.32 -9.09 15.31
CA ILE A 22 -11.56 -8.33 14.30
C ILE A 22 -10.99 -7.08 15.00
N ASN A 23 -10.08 -7.27 15.95
CA ASN A 23 -9.23 -6.16 16.36
C ASN A 23 -8.29 -5.88 15.18
N LEU A 24 -8.54 -4.79 14.44
CA LEU A 24 -7.54 -4.25 13.53
C LEU A 24 -6.32 -3.91 14.38
N VAL A 25 -5.27 -4.72 14.28
CA VAL A 25 -3.96 -4.39 14.85
C VAL A 25 -3.42 -3.26 13.99
N ILE A 26 -3.56 -2.03 14.47
CA ILE A 26 -2.87 -0.88 13.88
C ILE A 26 -1.42 -0.99 14.36
N ALA A 27 -0.52 -1.38 13.47
CA ALA A 27 0.90 -1.35 13.75
C ALA A 27 1.30 0.12 14.03
N SER A 28 2.01 0.33 15.14
CA SER A 28 2.66 1.60 15.44
C SER A 28 4.17 1.41 15.40
N TYR A 29 4.92 2.49 15.20
CA TYR A 29 6.36 2.45 15.09
C TYR A 29 6.99 3.51 15.96
N GLU A 30 8.13 3.19 16.56
CA GLU A 30 8.96 4.11 17.34
C GLU A 30 10.45 3.84 17.08
N CYS A 31 11.31 4.75 17.53
CA CYS A 31 12.76 4.54 17.52
C CYS A 31 13.19 3.82 18.80
N ASP A 32 14.06 2.84 18.67
CA ASP A 32 14.53 2.02 19.79
C ASP A 32 15.29 2.80 20.88
N ASP A 33 15.93 3.90 20.49
CA ASP A 33 16.62 4.84 21.38
C ASP A 33 15.70 5.91 21.99
N SER A 34 14.38 5.81 21.78
CA SER A 34 13.37 6.79 22.18
C SER A 34 13.51 8.17 21.53
N SER A 35 14.31 8.29 20.46
CA SER A 35 14.31 9.51 19.64
C SER A 35 12.98 9.66 18.90
N ASN A 36 12.70 10.89 18.45
CA ASN A 36 11.48 11.14 17.71
C ASN A 36 11.57 10.49 16.32
N LEU A 37 10.43 9.93 15.89
CA LEU A 37 10.26 9.45 14.54
C LEU A 37 9.82 10.63 13.65
N SER A 38 10.74 11.15 12.83
CA SER A 38 10.39 12.14 11.82
C SER A 38 9.54 11.47 10.74
N SER A 39 8.51 12.17 10.27
CA SER A 39 7.58 11.68 9.26
C SER A 39 7.29 12.76 8.23
N ASP A 40 7.32 12.35 6.96
CA ASP A 40 7.01 13.19 5.81
C ASP A 40 6.23 12.34 4.79
N GLN A 41 5.41 12.98 3.96
CA GLN A 41 4.61 12.31 2.94
C GLN A 41 4.48 13.19 1.70
N ASN A 42 4.46 12.57 0.53
CA ASN A 42 4.28 13.29 -0.71
C ASN A 42 3.59 12.42 -1.76
N GLU A 43 2.89 13.09 -2.67
CA GLU A 43 2.33 12.50 -3.88
C GLU A 43 3.40 12.51 -4.97
N ILE A 44 3.57 11.37 -5.65
CA ILE A 44 4.55 11.17 -6.71
C ILE A 44 3.77 10.70 -7.94
N GLU A 45 4.01 11.32 -9.09
CA GLU A 45 3.46 10.91 -10.39
C GLU A 45 4.38 9.86 -11.03
N ILE A 46 3.82 8.95 -11.84
CA ILE A 46 4.63 7.97 -12.59
C ILE A 46 5.64 8.72 -13.48
N GLY A 47 6.90 8.28 -13.46
CA GLY A 47 7.97 8.95 -14.18
C GLY A 47 8.47 10.23 -13.50
N ASP A 48 7.99 10.56 -12.29
CA ASP A 48 8.54 11.62 -11.45
C ASP A 48 9.25 11.11 -10.19
N ARG A 49 9.98 12.02 -9.54
CA ARG A 49 10.75 11.76 -8.33
C ARG A 49 10.54 12.88 -7.31
N LYS A 50 10.28 12.51 -6.05
CA LYS A 50 10.24 13.43 -4.90
C LYS A 50 11.33 13.10 -3.89
N THR A 51 11.67 14.08 -3.06
CA THR A 51 12.45 13.83 -1.83
C THR A 51 11.47 13.81 -0.68
N ILE A 52 11.42 12.71 0.08
CA ILE A 52 10.55 12.58 1.25
C ILE A 52 11.45 12.20 2.43
N ASN A 53 11.49 13.05 3.45
CA ASN A 53 12.37 12.86 4.60
C ASN A 53 13.88 12.68 4.28
N GLY A 54 14.32 13.28 3.15
CA GLY A 54 15.70 13.20 2.65
C GLY A 54 15.99 11.97 1.77
N LEU A 55 15.04 11.05 1.60
CA LEU A 55 15.15 9.93 0.68
C LEU A 55 14.57 10.33 -0.69
N GLY A 56 15.33 10.14 -1.77
CA GLY A 56 14.81 10.26 -3.13
C GLY A 56 13.96 9.04 -3.47
N ILE A 57 12.71 9.26 -3.88
CA ILE A 57 11.78 8.20 -4.28
C ILE A 57 11.22 8.55 -5.66
N GLY A 58 11.41 7.65 -6.61
CA GLY A 58 10.79 7.71 -7.93
C GLY A 58 9.66 6.70 -8.04
N LEU A 59 8.56 7.08 -8.69
CA LEU A 59 7.43 6.18 -8.97
C LEU A 59 7.54 5.69 -10.41
N VAL A 60 7.49 4.37 -10.61
CA VAL A 60 7.62 3.75 -11.94
C VAL A 60 6.42 2.93 -12.36
N PHE A 61 5.57 2.56 -11.41
CA PHE A 61 4.30 1.89 -11.65
C PHE A 61 3.35 2.24 -10.52
N SER A 62 2.08 2.39 -10.85
CA SER A 62 0.99 2.56 -9.89
C SER A 62 -0.27 1.90 -10.46
N ASP A 63 -1.07 1.30 -9.59
CA ASP A 63 -2.34 0.67 -9.97
C ASP A 63 -3.35 0.79 -8.84
N GLU A 64 -4.61 1.05 -9.20
CA GLU A 64 -5.75 1.00 -8.30
C GLU A 64 -6.84 0.10 -8.88
N THR A 65 -7.30 -0.86 -8.08
CA THR A 65 -8.53 -1.61 -8.37
C THR A 65 -9.62 -1.24 -7.37
N PRO A 66 -10.45 -0.21 -7.65
CA PRO A 66 -11.41 0.34 -6.69
C PRO A 66 -12.42 -0.70 -6.19
N GLN A 67 -12.85 -1.64 -7.04
CA GLN A 67 -13.85 -2.65 -6.68
C GLN A 67 -13.33 -3.62 -5.60
N MET A 68 -12.00 -3.78 -5.51
CA MET A 68 -11.35 -4.60 -4.50
C MET A 68 -10.73 -3.76 -3.37
N ASN A 69 -10.81 -2.43 -3.45
CA ASN A 69 -10.07 -1.50 -2.59
C ASN A 69 -8.59 -1.90 -2.49
N LYS A 70 -7.98 -2.19 -3.64
CA LYS A 70 -6.57 -2.57 -3.76
C LYS A 70 -5.81 -1.49 -4.48
N TYR A 71 -4.62 -1.19 -3.99
CA TYR A 71 -3.70 -0.31 -4.68
C TYR A 71 -2.26 -0.76 -4.42
N SER A 72 -1.42 -0.57 -5.42
CA SER A 72 -0.01 -0.94 -5.39
C SER A 72 0.83 0.09 -6.13
N ALA A 73 2.12 0.11 -5.82
CA ALA A 73 3.09 0.99 -6.46
C ALA A 73 4.47 0.31 -6.51
N ASP A 74 5.19 0.47 -7.62
CA ASP A 74 6.62 0.18 -7.69
C ASP A 74 7.42 1.48 -7.57
N LEU A 75 8.35 1.47 -6.63
CA LEU A 75 9.20 2.59 -6.29
C LEU A 75 10.66 2.27 -6.63
N ILE A 76 11.38 3.26 -7.13
CA ILE A 76 12.84 3.27 -7.14
C ILE A 76 13.31 4.16 -5.99
N LEU A 77 14.21 3.63 -5.16
CA LEU A 77 14.71 4.27 -3.94
C LEU A 77 16.12 4.81 -4.12
N ASP A 78 16.46 5.80 -3.30
CA ASP A 78 17.65 6.63 -3.49
C ASP A 78 17.68 7.20 -4.92
N ALA A 79 16.49 7.59 -5.41
CA ALA A 79 16.28 7.90 -6.80
C ALA A 79 16.74 9.30 -7.19
N LYS A 80 17.28 9.39 -8.41
CA LYS A 80 17.59 10.61 -9.14
C LYS A 80 16.81 10.60 -10.45
N LYS A 81 16.28 11.76 -10.84
CA LYS A 81 15.68 11.98 -12.15
C LYS A 81 16.63 12.85 -12.95
N LEU A 82 17.01 12.40 -14.14
CA LEU A 82 18.05 13.01 -14.97
C LEU A 82 17.58 13.03 -16.42
N THR A 83 17.98 14.07 -17.14
CA THR A 83 17.86 14.11 -18.60
C THR A 83 19.27 14.03 -19.17
N ILE A 84 19.57 12.92 -19.84
CA ILE A 84 20.88 12.64 -20.43
C ILE A 84 20.79 12.76 -21.95
N THR A 85 21.88 13.18 -22.59
CA THR A 85 21.98 13.28 -24.05
C THR A 85 23.24 12.58 -24.57
N ASN A 86 23.18 12.08 -25.81
CA ASN A 86 24.31 11.43 -26.49
C ASN A 86 25.42 12.44 -26.90
N GLU A 87 25.16 13.75 -26.79
CA GLU A 87 26.14 14.79 -27.09
C GLU A 87 27.01 15.19 -25.89
N THR A 88 26.55 14.92 -24.67
CA THR A 88 27.27 15.30 -23.45
C THR A 88 28.11 14.15 -22.91
N PRO A 89 29.27 14.45 -22.28
CA PRO A 89 30.05 13.44 -21.59
C PRO A 89 29.26 12.81 -20.44
N ALA A 90 29.72 11.64 -19.99
CA ALA A 90 29.12 10.94 -18.87
C ALA A 90 29.02 11.81 -17.60
N GLU A 91 27.88 11.75 -16.94
CA GLU A 91 27.58 12.47 -15.70
C GLU A 91 27.87 11.58 -14.48
N ASN A 92 28.48 12.13 -13.44
CA ASN A 92 28.65 11.44 -12.17
C ASN A 92 27.41 11.66 -11.30
N VAL A 93 26.76 10.56 -10.91
CA VAL A 93 25.54 10.57 -10.11
C VAL A 93 25.85 10.01 -8.74
N GLU A 94 25.64 10.84 -7.72
CA GLU A 94 25.88 10.51 -6.31
C GLU A 94 24.59 9.99 -5.64
N PHE A 95 24.65 8.73 -5.23
CA PHE A 95 23.67 8.05 -4.38
C PHE A 95 24.17 8.05 -2.93
N ILE A 96 23.28 7.83 -1.96
CA ILE A 96 23.60 7.77 -0.53
C ILE A 96 24.72 6.75 -0.26
N THR A 97 24.75 5.65 -1.01
CA THR A 97 25.69 4.54 -0.80
C THR A 97 26.89 4.54 -1.76
N THR A 98 26.76 5.15 -2.95
CA THR A 98 27.73 4.98 -4.05
C THR A 98 27.69 6.14 -5.04
N THR A 99 28.75 6.33 -5.82
CA THR A 99 28.74 7.21 -7.00
C THR A 99 28.94 6.38 -8.25
N VAL A 100 28.19 6.66 -9.31
CA VAL A 100 28.34 5.99 -10.62
C VAL A 100 28.30 6.99 -11.77
N THR A 101 29.00 6.68 -12.86
CA THR A 101 28.92 7.44 -14.10
C THR A 101 27.74 6.95 -14.96
N ILE A 102 26.99 7.87 -15.55
CA ILE A 102 25.88 7.57 -16.45
C ILE A 102 26.06 8.33 -17.77
N SER A 103 25.81 7.66 -18.89
CA SER A 103 25.75 8.33 -20.20
C SER A 103 24.75 7.67 -21.12
N LEU A 104 24.15 8.47 -22.01
CA LEU A 104 23.38 7.97 -23.14
C LEU A 104 24.35 7.59 -24.26
N ILE A 105 24.33 6.34 -24.70
CA ILE A 105 25.16 5.88 -25.84
C ILE A 105 24.45 6.22 -27.15
N ASN A 106 23.17 5.83 -27.24
CA ASN A 106 22.31 6.05 -28.39
C ASN A 106 20.84 6.00 -27.94
N SER A 107 19.94 6.58 -28.71
CA SER A 107 18.50 6.44 -28.52
C SER A 107 17.75 6.47 -29.85
N THR A 108 16.54 5.94 -29.84
CA THR A 108 15.54 6.09 -30.90
C THR A 108 14.35 6.86 -30.35
N ASP A 109 13.27 6.93 -31.12
CA ASP A 109 11.97 7.44 -30.69
C ASP A 109 11.27 6.58 -29.63
N THR A 110 11.77 5.37 -29.34
CA THR A 110 11.06 4.38 -28.50
C THR A 110 11.97 3.67 -27.50
N ASN A 111 13.30 3.76 -27.64
CA ASN A 111 14.23 3.14 -26.68
C ASN A 111 15.55 3.91 -26.53
N ALA A 112 16.25 3.62 -25.45
CA ALA A 112 17.57 4.19 -25.14
C ALA A 112 18.57 3.09 -24.80
N ILE A 113 19.81 3.24 -25.29
CA ILE A 113 20.98 2.47 -24.86
C ILE A 113 21.76 3.31 -23.85
N ILE A 114 21.73 2.89 -22.60
CA ILE A 114 22.30 3.63 -21.47
C ILE A 114 23.51 2.87 -20.91
N ALA A 115 24.58 3.60 -20.61
CA ALA A 115 25.72 3.08 -19.86
C ALA A 115 25.64 3.53 -18.39
N VAL A 116 25.85 2.60 -17.47
CA VAL A 116 26.00 2.84 -16.03
C VAL A 116 27.30 2.18 -15.57
N GLY A 117 28.30 3.00 -15.23
CA GLY A 117 29.65 2.52 -14.98
C GLY A 117 30.24 1.80 -16.19
N SER A 118 30.57 0.51 -16.02
CA SER A 118 31.05 -0.36 -17.10
C SER A 118 29.96 -1.21 -17.76
N SER A 119 28.71 -1.11 -17.29
CA SER A 119 27.59 -1.89 -17.80
C SER A 119 26.77 -1.06 -18.79
N THR A 120 26.21 -1.71 -19.79
CA THR A 120 25.34 -1.10 -20.80
C THR A 120 24.07 -1.91 -20.94
N GLY A 121 22.95 -1.26 -21.21
CA GLY A 121 21.68 -1.93 -21.47
C GLY A 121 20.75 -1.08 -22.31
N THR A 122 19.81 -1.73 -22.99
CA THR A 122 18.72 -1.09 -23.73
C THR A 122 17.47 -1.09 -22.87
N ILE A 123 16.73 0.01 -22.88
CA ILE A 123 15.46 0.16 -22.16
C ILE A 123 14.45 0.79 -23.13
N ASP A 124 13.27 0.21 -23.21
CA ASP A 124 12.15 0.76 -23.98
C ASP A 124 11.43 1.85 -23.18
N GLU A 125 10.79 2.81 -23.86
CA GLU A 125 10.09 3.92 -23.21
C GLU A 125 8.97 3.40 -22.30
N SER A 126 8.84 4.00 -21.11
CA SER A 126 7.93 3.58 -20.04
C SER A 126 8.21 2.18 -19.47
N GLU A 127 9.38 1.61 -19.76
CA GLU A 127 9.85 0.37 -19.14
C GLU A 127 10.98 0.61 -18.12
N GLN A 128 11.29 -0.45 -17.37
CA GLN A 128 12.38 -0.47 -16.40
C GLN A 128 13.36 -1.61 -16.68
N ALA A 129 14.63 -1.39 -16.39
CA ALA A 129 15.67 -2.40 -16.46
C ALA A 129 16.71 -2.22 -15.34
N GLU A 130 17.44 -3.30 -15.05
CA GLU A 130 18.61 -3.25 -14.17
C GLU A 130 19.90 -3.16 -15.01
N ILE A 131 20.68 -2.11 -14.81
CA ILE A 131 21.98 -1.90 -15.47
C ILE A 131 23.02 -1.57 -14.41
N GLY A 132 24.07 -2.39 -14.29
CA GLY A 132 25.17 -2.13 -13.36
C GLY A 132 24.75 -2.06 -11.89
N SER A 133 23.81 -2.92 -11.48
CA SER A 133 23.20 -2.94 -10.13
C SER A 133 22.43 -1.66 -9.77
N LYS A 134 21.95 -0.93 -10.78
CA LYS A 134 21.00 0.18 -10.62
C LYS A 134 19.71 -0.15 -11.33
N ASN A 135 18.60 0.25 -10.71
CA ASN A 135 17.28 0.18 -11.32
C ASN A 135 17.04 1.47 -12.09
N ILE A 136 16.66 1.36 -13.35
CA ILE A 136 16.45 2.49 -14.24
C ILE A 136 15.06 2.36 -14.87
N TYR A 137 14.30 3.44 -14.84
CA TYR A 137 13.05 3.60 -15.57
C TYR A 137 13.23 4.68 -16.64
N LEU A 138 12.88 4.37 -17.88
CA LEU A 138 12.94 5.31 -19.00
C LEU A 138 11.61 6.06 -19.10
N SER A 139 11.57 7.27 -18.56
CA SER A 139 10.33 8.07 -18.51
C SER A 139 9.96 8.69 -19.84
N SER A 140 10.95 9.08 -20.65
CA SER A 140 10.73 9.59 -22.00
C SER A 140 12.01 9.48 -22.82
N VAL A 141 11.89 9.36 -24.14
CA VAL A 141 13.05 9.30 -25.03
C VAL A 141 12.80 9.99 -26.38
N ASP A 142 13.84 10.59 -26.92
CA ASP A 142 13.91 11.03 -28.32
C ASP A 142 15.25 10.59 -28.95
N GLU A 143 15.48 10.94 -30.22
CA GLU A 143 16.69 10.53 -30.98
C GLU A 143 18.03 10.95 -30.34
N THR A 144 18.03 11.90 -29.40
CA THR A 144 19.24 12.49 -28.81
C THR A 144 19.20 12.62 -27.29
N THR A 145 18.02 12.54 -26.66
CA THR A 145 17.82 12.74 -25.23
C THR A 145 16.97 11.63 -24.62
N ALA A 146 17.25 11.32 -23.36
CA ALA A 146 16.47 10.38 -22.56
C ALA A 146 16.27 10.96 -21.15
N THR A 147 15.03 10.96 -20.68
CA THR A 147 14.71 11.27 -19.28
C THR A 147 14.53 9.99 -18.51
N ILE A 148 15.36 9.79 -17.48
CA ILE A 148 15.40 8.56 -16.70
C ILE A 148 15.17 8.84 -15.22
N ILE A 149 14.62 7.85 -14.52
CA ILE A 149 14.73 7.71 -13.08
C ILE A 149 15.72 6.58 -12.82
N ILE A 150 16.77 6.85 -12.05
CA ILE A 150 17.75 5.84 -11.64
C ILE A 150 17.86 5.81 -10.11
N GLY A 151 17.97 4.62 -9.54
CA GLY A 151 18.22 4.46 -8.10
C GLY A 151 18.83 3.11 -7.75
N THR A 152 19.04 2.89 -6.46
CA THR A 152 19.80 1.74 -5.96
C THR A 152 18.94 0.52 -5.70
N THR A 153 17.65 0.71 -5.43
CA THR A 153 16.77 -0.37 -4.98
C THR A 153 15.38 -0.18 -5.57
N LYS A 154 14.80 -1.27 -6.07
CA LYS A 154 13.38 -1.33 -6.44
C LYS A 154 12.60 -1.89 -5.25
N LEU A 155 11.47 -1.26 -4.93
CA LEU A 155 10.56 -1.68 -3.86
C LEU A 155 9.12 -1.63 -4.37
N SER A 156 8.42 -2.76 -4.33
CA SER A 156 6.97 -2.81 -4.56
C SER A 156 6.26 -2.69 -3.22
N LEU A 157 5.21 -1.87 -3.14
CA LEU A 157 4.31 -1.78 -1.98
C LEU A 157 2.87 -2.03 -2.42
N SER A 158 2.06 -2.63 -1.54
CA SER A 158 0.64 -2.91 -1.78
C SER A 158 -0.13 -2.80 -0.48
N ASN A 159 -1.33 -2.23 -0.52
CA ASN A 159 -2.15 -2.11 0.68
C ASN A 159 -2.66 -3.45 1.23
N THR A 160 -2.55 -4.55 0.48
CA THR A 160 -2.98 -5.89 0.94
C THR A 160 -1.86 -6.77 1.43
N ASP A 161 -0.71 -6.77 0.75
CA ASP A 161 0.34 -7.78 0.98
C ASP A 161 1.51 -7.22 1.79
N ASN A 162 1.90 -5.99 1.48
CA ASN A 162 3.08 -5.32 2.03
C ASN A 162 2.85 -3.80 2.01
N PRO A 163 2.02 -3.28 2.93
CA PRO A 163 1.67 -1.86 2.97
C PRO A 163 2.84 -0.98 3.41
N SER A 164 3.85 -1.60 4.03
CA SER A 164 5.04 -0.93 4.50
C SER A 164 6.27 -1.83 4.47
N GLU A 165 7.45 -1.24 4.32
CA GLU A 165 8.74 -1.92 4.38
C GLU A 165 9.77 -1.05 5.12
N ILE A 166 10.61 -1.66 5.95
CA ILE A 166 11.76 -1.00 6.58
C ILE A 166 13.01 -1.34 5.78
N LEU A 167 13.82 -0.34 5.45
CA LEU A 167 15.08 -0.52 4.73
C LEU A 167 16.20 0.33 5.33
N THR A 168 17.42 -0.16 5.21
CA THR A 168 18.61 0.49 5.74
C THR A 168 19.48 1.02 4.59
N LEU A 169 19.76 2.32 4.58
CA LEU A 169 20.67 2.97 3.63
C LEU A 169 21.76 3.72 4.40
N ASN A 170 23.02 3.36 4.15
CA ASN A 170 24.20 3.91 4.83
C ASN A 170 24.04 3.98 6.37
N GLY A 171 23.48 2.91 6.96
CA GLY A 171 23.26 2.78 8.40
C GLY A 171 22.00 3.45 8.94
N SER A 172 21.31 4.30 8.17
CA SER A 172 20.03 4.89 8.58
C SER A 172 18.86 4.03 8.12
N GLU A 173 17.90 3.78 9.02
CA GLU A 173 16.66 3.08 8.70
C GLU A 173 15.55 4.03 8.25
N TYR A 174 14.84 3.60 7.21
CA TYR A 174 13.67 4.28 6.65
C TYR A 174 12.50 3.29 6.64
N LEU A 175 11.37 3.71 7.19
CA LEU A 175 10.10 3.01 7.06
C LEU A 175 9.29 3.70 5.97
N LEU A 176 9.00 2.96 4.90
CA LEU A 176 8.18 3.44 3.79
C LEU A 176 6.80 2.81 3.92
N GLU A 177 5.76 3.62 3.78
CA GLU A 177 4.36 3.20 3.83
C GLU A 177 3.65 3.71 2.58
N LEU A 178 2.92 2.83 1.89
CA LEU A 178 2.02 3.22 0.81
C LEU A 178 0.70 3.68 1.42
N PHE A 179 0.42 4.97 1.35
CA PHE A 179 -0.79 5.54 1.93
C PHE A 179 -1.98 5.35 0.98
N SER A 180 -1.80 5.69 -0.30
CA SER A 180 -2.78 5.50 -1.38
C SER A 180 -2.06 5.44 -2.72
N ALA A 181 -2.72 4.88 -3.75
CA ALA A 181 -2.27 4.95 -5.14
C ALA A 181 -3.48 5.05 -6.08
N SER A 182 -3.27 5.62 -7.25
CA SER A 182 -4.18 5.67 -8.41
C SER A 182 -3.47 5.10 -9.64
N ASP A 183 -4.06 5.21 -10.82
CA ASP A 183 -3.45 4.73 -12.07
C ASP A 183 -2.17 5.50 -12.44
N ASP A 184 -2.04 6.77 -12.02
CA ASP A 184 -0.96 7.66 -12.47
C ASP A 184 -0.09 8.20 -11.32
N ASN A 185 -0.47 7.99 -10.07
CA ASN A 185 0.25 8.53 -8.92
C ASN A 185 0.12 7.70 -7.65
N ALA A 186 1.04 7.92 -6.70
CA ALA A 186 1.02 7.30 -5.39
C ALA A 186 1.39 8.29 -4.29
N ILE A 187 0.73 8.19 -3.14
CA ILE A 187 1.10 8.90 -1.92
C ILE A 187 1.95 7.97 -1.06
N VAL A 188 3.22 8.32 -0.93
CA VAL A 188 4.19 7.57 -0.12
C VAL A 188 4.52 8.37 1.12
N LYS A 189 4.48 7.70 2.26
CA LYS A 189 4.91 8.23 3.55
C LYS A 189 6.24 7.60 3.94
N VAL A 190 7.19 8.43 4.35
CA VAL A 190 8.52 7.98 4.79
C VAL A 190 8.73 8.45 6.22
N LYS A 191 9.10 7.51 7.08
CA LYS A 191 9.49 7.74 8.46
C LYS A 191 10.95 7.37 8.65
N LYS A 192 11.64 8.11 9.51
CA LYS A 192 13.02 7.79 9.92
C LYS A 192 13.27 8.27 11.35
N CYS A 193 14.22 7.65 12.02
CA CYS A 193 14.69 8.16 13.31
C CYS A 193 15.56 9.40 13.12
N ASP A 194 15.43 10.36 14.04
CA ASP A 194 16.30 11.55 14.05
C ASP A 194 17.76 11.17 14.32
N ASN A 195 17.97 10.16 15.16
CA ASN A 195 19.26 9.53 15.36
C ASN A 195 19.52 8.49 14.26
N THR A 196 20.53 8.71 13.42
CA THR A 196 20.88 7.83 12.29
C THR A 196 21.36 6.44 12.71
N SER A 197 21.71 6.24 13.98
CA SER A 197 22.13 4.94 14.52
C SER A 197 21.00 4.19 15.22
N ALA A 198 19.82 4.79 15.36
CA ALA A 198 18.66 4.16 15.94
C ALA A 198 17.91 3.30 14.91
N SER A 199 17.27 2.23 15.38
CA SER A 199 16.44 1.35 14.57
C SER A 199 14.96 1.64 14.81
N ILE A 200 14.16 1.44 13.76
CA ILE A 200 12.71 1.53 13.80
C ILE A 200 12.16 0.21 14.30
N ILE A 201 11.40 0.25 15.40
CA ILE A 201 10.75 -0.92 15.97
C ILE A 201 9.23 -0.81 15.87
N GLU A 202 8.59 -1.94 15.55
CA GLU A 202 7.14 -2.06 15.59
C GLU A 202 6.69 -2.22 17.05
N ILE A 203 5.85 -1.30 17.51
CA ILE A 203 5.20 -1.37 18.82
C ILE A 203 3.75 -1.80 18.66
N SER A 204 3.37 -2.80 19.46
CA SER A 204 1.97 -3.17 19.63
C SER A 204 1.27 -2.08 20.42
N GLN A 205 0.33 -1.35 19.83
CA GLN A 205 -0.47 -0.42 20.62
C GLN A 205 -1.25 -1.22 21.69
N PRO A 206 -1.21 -0.81 22.98
CA PRO A 206 -2.20 -1.31 23.92
C PRO A 206 -3.57 -0.87 23.42
N THR A 207 -4.52 -1.80 23.33
CA THR A 207 -5.90 -1.50 22.93
C THR A 207 -6.45 -0.40 23.83
N ILE A 208 -6.52 0.84 23.31
CA ILE A 208 -7.09 1.95 24.06
C ILE A 208 -8.59 1.69 24.11
N ASN A 209 -9.06 1.13 25.23
CA ASN A 209 -10.47 1.15 25.58
C ASN A 209 -10.85 2.62 25.79
N ASN A 210 -11.31 3.29 24.73
CA ASN A 210 -11.92 4.60 24.82
C ASN A 210 -13.18 4.49 25.69
N SER A 211 -13.03 4.68 27.00
CA SER A 211 -14.13 5.13 27.84
C SER A 211 -14.44 6.55 27.39
N ILE A 212 -15.45 6.69 26.55
CA ILE A 212 -16.02 7.97 26.16
C ILE A 212 -16.59 8.61 27.42
N ASN A 213 -15.80 9.45 28.08
CA ASN A 213 -16.32 10.38 29.07
C ASN A 213 -16.94 11.54 28.30
N ASN A 214 -18.25 11.45 28.05
CA ASN A 214 -19.04 12.56 27.54
C ASN A 214 -19.08 13.67 28.61
N GLN A 215 -18.09 14.56 28.61
CA GLN A 215 -18.24 15.89 29.18
C GLN A 215 -18.64 16.84 28.07
N SER A 216 -19.95 17.12 28.00
CA SER A 216 -20.51 18.21 27.20
C SER A 216 -19.94 19.53 27.68
N SER A 217 -19.01 20.11 26.92
CA SER A 217 -18.66 21.52 27.04
C SER A 217 -19.56 22.31 26.10
N GLN A 218 -20.58 22.92 26.69
CA GLN A 218 -21.55 23.78 26.05
C GLN A 218 -20.89 25.17 25.88
N ASN A 219 -20.40 25.48 24.68
CA ASN A 219 -20.05 26.87 24.33
C ASN A 219 -21.15 27.43 23.40
N GLN A 220 -22.06 28.19 24.00
CA GLN A 220 -22.91 29.13 23.28
C GLN A 220 -22.04 30.31 22.82
N SER A 221 -21.93 30.51 21.51
CA SER A 221 -21.60 31.82 20.95
C SER A 221 -22.84 32.36 20.25
N ASN A 222 -23.31 33.49 20.77
CA ASN A 222 -24.43 34.27 20.28
C ASN A 222 -23.86 35.63 19.90
N ASN A 223 -23.80 35.98 18.60
CA ASN A 223 -24.39 37.21 18.06
C ASN A 223 -23.97 37.56 16.63
N GLN A 224 -25.01 37.81 15.83
CA GLN A 224 -25.22 38.89 14.85
C GLN A 224 -24.28 38.96 13.63
N SER A 225 -24.76 38.68 12.41
CA SER A 225 -25.69 39.50 11.59
C SER A 225 -25.12 40.86 11.19
N SER A 226 -24.71 40.96 9.92
CA SER A 226 -25.00 42.12 9.07
C SER A 226 -25.00 41.68 7.60
N GLN A 227 -26.20 41.68 7.02
CA GLN A 227 -26.42 41.80 5.58
C GLN A 227 -25.99 43.22 5.13
N ASN A 228 -25.37 43.37 3.96
CA ASN A 228 -26.07 43.95 2.81
C ASN A 228 -25.28 43.88 1.48
N ASN A 229 -26.02 43.47 0.46
CA ASN A 229 -25.94 43.66 -1.00
C ASN A 229 -24.82 44.53 -1.62
N ASN A 230 -24.26 44.02 -2.73
CA ASN A 230 -24.60 44.57 -4.04
C ASN A 230 -24.36 43.59 -5.20
N GLN A 231 -25.37 43.52 -6.06
CA GLN A 231 -25.37 42.89 -7.39
C GLN A 231 -24.30 43.51 -8.30
N SER A 232 -23.69 42.68 -9.16
CA SER A 232 -23.64 43.01 -10.58
C SER A 232 -23.57 41.72 -11.41
N GLN A 233 -24.51 41.61 -12.33
CA GLN A 233 -24.55 40.64 -13.41
C GLN A 233 -23.28 40.79 -14.27
N ASN A 234 -22.71 39.67 -14.72
CA ASN A 234 -22.37 39.63 -16.13
C ASN A 234 -22.51 38.23 -16.73
N ASN A 235 -23.17 38.26 -17.87
CA ASN A 235 -23.61 37.16 -18.70
C ASN A 235 -22.43 36.74 -19.61
N GLY A 236 -22.17 35.44 -19.74
CA GLY A 236 -21.02 34.93 -20.48
C GLY A 236 -21.18 33.47 -20.88
N ASN A 237 -22.14 33.25 -21.78
CA ASN A 237 -22.35 32.03 -22.54
C ASN A 237 -21.10 31.72 -23.38
N ASN A 238 -20.56 30.50 -23.35
CA ASN A 238 -19.87 29.90 -24.49
C ASN A 238 -19.80 28.37 -24.36
N ASN A 239 -20.40 27.72 -25.36
CA ASN A 239 -20.31 26.31 -25.69
C ASN A 239 -18.86 25.87 -25.87
N THR A 240 -18.55 24.64 -25.45
CA THR A 240 -17.52 23.85 -26.11
C THR A 240 -17.96 22.39 -26.18
N ASP A 241 -17.90 21.88 -27.41
CA ASP A 241 -18.42 20.62 -27.89
C ASP A 241 -17.72 19.40 -27.29
N THR A 242 -18.53 18.45 -26.85
CA THR A 242 -18.10 17.12 -26.40
C THR A 242 -17.91 16.22 -27.62
N ASN A 243 -16.67 16.09 -28.11
CA ASN A 243 -16.30 15.03 -29.04
C ASN A 243 -15.95 13.76 -28.26
N THR A 244 -16.91 12.84 -28.16
CA THR A 244 -16.69 11.45 -27.75
C THR A 244 -16.01 10.68 -28.88
N THR A 245 -14.75 10.30 -28.66
CA THR A 245 -14.00 9.35 -29.50
C THR A 245 -14.18 7.93 -28.94
N THR A 246 -14.79 7.06 -29.74
CA THR A 246 -14.95 5.64 -29.48
C THR A 246 -13.61 4.92 -29.71
N ILE A 247 -13.02 4.32 -28.67
CA ILE A 247 -11.84 3.46 -28.81
C ILE A 247 -12.31 1.99 -28.78
N ASN A 248 -12.11 1.30 -29.90
CA ASN A 248 -12.23 -0.14 -30.04
C ASN A 248 -10.88 -0.77 -29.67
N ILE A 249 -10.76 -1.37 -28.49
CA ILE A 249 -9.59 -2.18 -28.11
C ILE A 249 -9.92 -3.65 -28.41
N THR A 250 -9.10 -4.24 -29.27
CA THR A 250 -9.12 -5.67 -29.60
C THR A 250 -7.99 -6.33 -28.82
N ASP A 251 -8.33 -6.96 -27.70
CA ASP A 251 -7.37 -7.74 -26.91
C ASP A 251 -7.25 -9.15 -27.47
N ASN A 252 -6.05 -9.51 -27.94
CA ASN A 252 -5.62 -10.90 -28.11
C ASN A 252 -4.09 -10.96 -28.05
N ASN A 253 -3.53 -11.24 -26.87
CA ASN A 253 -2.49 -12.26 -26.69
C ASN A 253 -2.01 -12.31 -25.23
N LEU A 254 -2.47 -13.34 -24.52
CA LEU A 254 -2.00 -13.71 -23.19
C LEU A 254 -0.98 -14.85 -23.36
N THR A 255 0.30 -14.53 -23.34
CA THR A 255 1.39 -15.53 -23.30
C THR A 255 1.97 -15.63 -21.89
N ASN A 256 1.58 -16.72 -21.22
CA ASN A 256 2.31 -17.50 -20.22
C ASN A 256 3.55 -16.84 -19.57
N LEU A 257 3.38 -16.36 -18.33
CA LEU A 257 4.48 -16.14 -17.39
C LEU A 257 4.34 -17.14 -16.23
N SER A 258 5.15 -18.19 -16.25
CA SER A 258 5.27 -19.15 -15.15
C SER A 258 6.42 -18.72 -14.23
N GLU A 259 6.17 -17.80 -13.31
CA GLU A 259 7.09 -17.52 -12.20
C GLU A 259 6.90 -18.57 -11.11
N SER A 260 7.95 -19.35 -10.85
CA SER A 260 7.99 -20.26 -9.71
C SER A 260 8.11 -19.46 -8.41
N ILE A 261 7.00 -19.25 -7.72
CA ILE A 261 6.91 -18.59 -6.42
C ILE A 261 7.74 -19.36 -5.39
N ASN A 262 8.78 -18.72 -4.84
CA ASN A 262 9.62 -19.26 -3.77
C ASN A 262 8.84 -19.36 -2.44
N PHE A 263 8.15 -20.48 -2.25
CA PHE A 263 7.21 -20.75 -1.15
C PHE A 263 7.85 -20.74 0.26
N SER A 264 9.18 -20.79 0.37
CA SER A 264 9.86 -20.96 1.67
C SER A 264 9.97 -19.67 2.51
N ALA A 265 9.96 -18.50 1.87
CA ALA A 265 10.03 -17.21 2.57
C ALA A 265 8.67 -16.80 3.18
N VAL A 266 7.58 -17.08 2.45
CA VAL A 266 6.21 -16.80 2.88
C VAL A 266 5.80 -17.63 4.11
N LEU A 267 6.35 -18.84 4.26
CA LEU A 267 6.03 -19.74 5.39
C LEU A 267 6.62 -19.28 6.74
N LYS A 268 7.72 -18.50 6.75
CA LYS A 268 8.35 -18.09 8.03
C LYS A 268 7.61 -16.95 8.73
N LYS A 269 7.05 -16.00 7.98
CA LYS A 269 6.28 -14.88 8.56
C LYS A 269 4.84 -15.28 8.95
N SER A 270 4.29 -16.34 8.33
CA SER A 270 2.89 -16.76 8.54
C SER A 270 2.67 -17.82 9.63
N TYR A 271 3.73 -18.49 10.12
CA TYR A 271 3.63 -19.57 11.11
C TYR A 271 2.84 -19.23 12.40
N PRO A 272 3.03 -18.07 13.06
CA PRO A 272 2.27 -17.77 14.28
C PRO A 272 0.77 -17.58 14.00
N TYR A 273 0.42 -17.01 12.84
CA TYR A 273 -0.98 -16.81 12.44
C TYR A 273 -1.69 -18.14 12.14
N VAL A 274 -0.98 -19.11 11.55
CA VAL A 274 -1.52 -20.46 11.30
C VAL A 274 -1.84 -21.19 12.61
N LEU A 275 -0.98 -21.08 13.64
CA LEU A 275 -1.24 -21.69 14.95
C LEU A 275 -2.44 -21.06 15.66
N ILE A 276 -2.59 -19.73 15.59
CA ILE A 276 -3.75 -19.02 16.12
C ILE A 276 -5.02 -19.48 15.41
N PHE A 277 -5.00 -19.57 14.07
CA PHE A 277 -6.13 -20.03 13.28
C PHE A 277 -6.57 -21.45 13.64
N ILE A 278 -5.61 -22.39 13.77
CA ILE A 278 -5.90 -23.77 14.21
C ILE A 278 -6.53 -23.76 15.61
N GLY A 279 -6.02 -22.94 16.53
CA GLY A 279 -6.60 -22.79 17.88
C GLY A 279 -8.06 -22.32 17.85
N VAL A 280 -8.37 -21.32 17.02
CA VAL A 280 -9.74 -20.81 16.85
C VAL A 280 -10.66 -21.87 16.24
N VAL A 281 -10.21 -22.61 15.24
CA VAL A 281 -11.00 -23.70 14.63
C VAL A 281 -11.32 -24.80 15.65
N ILE A 282 -10.34 -25.22 16.47
CA ILE A 282 -10.56 -26.20 17.53
C ILE A 282 -11.58 -25.69 18.54
N LEU A 283 -11.48 -24.43 18.97
CA LEU A 283 -12.43 -23.81 19.88
C LEU A 283 -13.87 -23.84 19.32
N ILE A 284 -14.05 -23.49 18.05
CA ILE A 284 -15.35 -23.54 17.36
C ILE A 284 -15.91 -24.97 17.35
N ILE A 285 -15.08 -25.98 17.06
CA ILE A 285 -15.50 -27.39 17.08
C ILE A 285 -15.96 -27.81 18.48
N VAL A 286 -15.23 -27.42 19.53
CA VAL A 286 -15.60 -27.71 20.93
C VAL A 286 -16.94 -27.05 21.28
N ILE A 287 -17.15 -25.79 20.92
CA ILE A 287 -18.42 -25.08 21.13
C ILE A 287 -19.57 -25.80 20.43
N ILE A 288 -19.39 -26.20 19.16
CA ILE A 288 -20.39 -26.97 18.41
C ILE A 288 -20.70 -28.31 19.12
N PHE A 289 -19.67 -29.00 19.62
CA PHE A 289 -19.84 -30.27 20.33
C PHE A 289 -20.62 -30.12 21.64
N VAL A 290 -20.28 -29.10 22.46
CA VAL A 290 -20.99 -28.78 23.70
C VAL A 290 -22.46 -28.43 23.42
N LEU A 291 -22.71 -27.60 22.39
CA LEU A 291 -24.06 -27.26 21.97
C LEU A 291 -24.86 -28.48 21.51
N ARG A 292 -24.24 -29.41 20.76
CA ARG A 292 -24.89 -30.67 20.36
C ARG A 292 -25.24 -31.54 21.57
N LYS A 293 -24.35 -31.63 22.57
CA LYS A 293 -24.64 -32.36 23.82
C LYS A 293 -25.80 -31.72 24.59
N ALA A 294 -25.78 -30.41 24.75
CA ALA A 294 -26.83 -29.68 25.48
C ALA A 294 -28.20 -29.74 24.79
N LEU A 295 -28.24 -29.87 23.46
CA LEU A 295 -29.47 -29.99 22.68
C LEU A 295 -30.03 -31.41 22.61
N LYS A 296 -29.30 -32.43 23.10
CA LYS A 296 -29.80 -33.80 23.15
C LYS A 296 -30.89 -33.88 24.21
N LYS A 297 -32.15 -33.76 23.78
CA LYS A 297 -33.32 -33.87 24.66
C LYS A 297 -33.24 -35.18 25.47
N PRO A 298 -33.58 -35.16 26.77
CA PRO A 298 -33.73 -36.41 27.52
C PRO A 298 -34.72 -37.29 26.76
N LYS A 299 -34.35 -38.56 26.55
CA LYS A 299 -35.31 -39.55 26.08
C LYS A 299 -36.40 -39.61 27.13
N ASP A 300 -37.62 -39.23 26.76
CA ASP A 300 -38.79 -39.40 27.61
C ASP A 300 -38.85 -40.88 28.00
N ILE A 301 -38.64 -41.14 29.29
CA ILE A 301 -38.77 -42.48 29.86
C ILE A 301 -40.27 -42.74 29.88
N HIS A 302 -40.75 -43.53 28.91
CA HIS A 302 -42.12 -44.04 28.95
C HIS A 302 -42.26 -44.90 30.21
N PHE A 303 -42.90 -44.34 31.24
CA PHE A 303 -43.39 -45.13 32.35
C PHE A 303 -44.51 -46.03 31.82
N HIS A 304 -44.23 -47.34 31.79
CA HIS A 304 -45.28 -48.34 31.64
C HIS A 304 -46.07 -48.38 32.94
N GLU A 305 -47.24 -47.75 32.92
CA GLU A 305 -48.24 -47.85 33.97
C GLU A 305 -48.84 -49.26 33.91
N HIS A 306 -48.41 -50.12 34.84
CA HIS A 306 -49.00 -51.43 35.05
C HIS A 306 -50.33 -51.25 35.78
N ASN A 307 -51.44 -51.25 35.02
CA ASN A 307 -52.78 -51.37 35.60
C ASN A 307 -53.00 -52.82 36.06
N SER A 308 -53.33 -52.99 37.35
CA SER A 308 -54.00 -54.16 37.92
C SER A 308 -55.47 -53.86 38.11
#